data_AF-A0A2I0W6A1-F1
#
_entry.id   AF-A0A2I0W6A1-F1
#
_cell.length_a   1.000
_cell.length_b   1.000
_cell.length_c   1.000
_cell.angle_alpha   90.00
_cell.angle_beta   90.00
_cell.angle_gamma   90.00
#
_symmetry.space_group_name_H-M   'P 1'
#
loop_
_entity.id
_entity.type
_entity.pdbx_description
1 polymer ?
#
loop_
_entity_poly.entity_id
_entity_poly.type
_entity_poly.pdbx_seq_one_letter_code
_entity_poly.pdbx_strand_id
1 'polypeptide(L)'
;MAGETYDEKMDVWSAGVVLYFMLGWTLPFNGENVEEIVAAVKKGDPVRFPKEFFPWLSRGAEDLIEQMLARDPAVRLSAEQVLRHPWITEMSMTWV
;
A
#
# COMPACT_ATOMS: atom_id res chain seq x y z
N MET A 1 2.87 -17.09 -18.94
CA MET A 1 2.55 -16.46 -17.63
C MET A 1 2.17 -17.60 -16.71
N ALA A 2 3.12 -18.10 -15.92
CA ALA A 2 2.82 -19.17 -14.96
C ALA A 2 1.89 -18.58 -13.89
N GLY A 3 0.74 -19.21 -13.67
CA GLY A 3 -0.21 -18.80 -12.65
C GLY A 3 0.41 -18.99 -11.29
N GLU A 4 0.95 -17.92 -10.73
CA GLU A 4 1.24 -17.86 -9.31
C GLU A 4 -0.12 -17.96 -8.59
N THR A 5 -0.19 -18.88 -7.63
CA THR A 5 -1.40 -19.20 -6.89
C THR A 5 -1.92 -17.92 -6.23
N TYR A 6 -3.17 -17.56 -6.53
CA TYR A 6 -3.81 -16.41 -5.89
C TYR A 6 -3.90 -16.64 -4.38
N ASP A 7 -3.49 -15.62 -3.63
CA ASP A 7 -3.39 -15.56 -2.17
C ASP A 7 -4.23 -14.33 -1.73
N GLU A 8 -4.94 -14.40 -0.60
CA GLU A 8 -5.73 -13.28 -0.06
C GLU A 8 -4.91 -11.99 0.11
N LYS A 9 -3.58 -12.12 0.25
CA LYS A 9 -2.64 -11.00 0.30
C LYS A 9 -2.60 -10.18 -0.99
N MET A 10 -3.13 -10.68 -2.10
CA MET A 10 -3.32 -9.90 -3.34
C MET A 10 -4.42 -8.84 -3.18
N ASP A 11 -5.45 -9.13 -2.39
CA ASP A 11 -6.47 -8.12 -2.06
C ASP A 11 -5.89 -7.07 -1.10
N VAL A 12 -4.99 -7.46 -0.19
CA VAL A 12 -4.27 -6.51 0.68
C VAL A 12 -3.41 -5.55 -0.14
N TRP A 13 -2.72 -6.03 -1.17
CA TRP A 13 -1.98 -5.16 -2.10
C TRP A 13 -2.91 -4.13 -2.75
N SER A 14 -4.04 -4.59 -3.29
CA SER A 14 -5.00 -3.73 -3.96
C SER A 14 -5.61 -2.70 -3.00
N ALA A 15 -5.93 -3.11 -1.77
CA ALA A 15 -6.36 -2.21 -0.70
C ALA A 15 -5.27 -1.18 -0.33
N GLY A 16 -4.00 -1.57 -0.34
CA GLY A 16 -2.87 -0.66 -0.12
C GLY A 16 -2.75 0.42 -1.19
N VAL A 17 -2.97 0.05 -2.47
CA VAL A 17 -3.02 1.00 -3.59
C VAL A 17 -4.19 1.98 -3.41
N VAL A 18 -5.36 1.48 -3.04
CA VAL A 18 -6.55 2.32 -2.77
C VAL A 18 -6.31 3.25 -1.59
N LEU A 19 -5.70 2.77 -0.50
CA LEU A 19 -5.37 3.58 0.67
C LEU A 19 -4.39 4.70 0.33
N TYR A 20 -3.31 4.39 -0.40
CA TYR A 20 -2.36 5.39 -0.90
C TYR A 20 -3.08 6.46 -1.74
N PHE A 21 -3.96 6.05 -2.65
CA PHE A 21 -4.75 6.97 -3.47
C PHE A 21 -5.68 7.86 -2.62
N MET A 22 -6.36 7.30 -1.62
CA MET A 22 -7.24 8.07 -0.73
C MET A 22 -6.49 9.13 0.08
N LEU A 23 -5.24 8.86 0.48
CA LEU A 23 -4.45 9.77 1.31
C LEU A 23 -3.65 10.82 0.53
N GLY A 24 -3.29 10.54 -0.72
CA GLY A 24 -2.43 11.43 -1.53
C GLY A 24 -3.05 11.94 -2.83
N TRP A 25 -4.22 11.42 -3.24
CA TRP A 25 -4.85 11.70 -4.52
C TRP A 25 -3.93 11.44 -5.74
N THR A 26 -3.02 10.48 -5.60
CA THR A 26 -2.08 10.05 -6.64
C THR A 26 -1.87 8.53 -6.53
N LEU A 27 -1.29 7.91 -7.56
CA LEU A 27 -1.05 6.45 -7.57
C LEU A 27 0.40 6.14 -7.17
N PRO A 28 0.64 5.02 -6.46
CA PRO A 28 1.99 4.62 -6.06
C PRO A 28 2.84 4.17 -7.25
N PHE A 29 2.20 3.69 -8.31
CA PHE A 29 2.81 3.27 -9.57
C PHE A 29 2.04 3.91 -10.72
N ASN A 30 2.76 4.55 -11.64
CA ASN A 30 2.17 5.24 -12.79
C ASN A 30 3.04 5.04 -14.03
N GLY A 31 2.46 5.24 -15.22
CA GLY A 31 3.11 5.08 -16.51
C GLY A 31 2.19 5.57 -17.63
N GLU A 32 2.73 5.85 -18.81
CA GLU A 32 1.95 6.35 -19.94
C GLU A 32 1.12 5.23 -20.61
N ASN A 33 1.50 3.98 -20.39
CA ASN A 33 0.85 2.78 -20.91
C ASN A 33 0.87 1.63 -19.89
N VAL A 34 0.15 0.56 -20.21
CA VAL A 34 0.00 -0.60 -19.32
C VAL A 34 1.34 -1.28 -19.06
N GLU A 35 2.19 -1.35 -20.08
CA GLU A 35 3.51 -1.99 -20.00
C GLU A 35 4.41 -1.27 -18.99
N GLU A 36 4.40 0.07 -19.00
CA GLU A 36 5.13 0.90 -18.05
C GLU A 36 4.58 0.77 -16.63
N ILE A 37 3.26 0.75 -16.46
CA ILE A 37 2.64 0.54 -15.14
C ILE A 37 3.03 -0.83 -14.58
N VAL A 38 2.96 -1.88 -15.40
CA VAL A 38 3.36 -3.24 -15.01
C VAL A 38 4.86 -3.30 -14.71
N ALA A 39 5.69 -2.59 -15.47
CA ALA A 39 7.12 -2.48 -15.21
C ALA A 39 7.39 -1.77 -13.88
N ALA A 40 6.67 -0.67 -13.58
CA ALA A 40 6.79 0.07 -12.33
C ALA A 40 6.41 -0.80 -11.11
N VAL A 41 5.30 -1.54 -11.19
CA VAL A 41 4.88 -2.51 -10.16
C VAL A 41 5.94 -3.60 -9.97
N LYS A 42 6.50 -4.14 -11.06
CA LYS A 42 7.50 -5.22 -11.01
C LYS A 42 8.89 -4.77 -10.57
N LYS A 43 9.23 -3.50 -10.73
CA LYS A 43 10.54 -2.97 -10.33
C LYS A 43 10.78 -3.15 -8.83
N GLY A 44 9.72 -3.03 -8.04
CA GLY A 44 9.80 -3.20 -6.58
C GLY A 44 10.60 -2.09 -5.90
N ASP A 45 10.65 -0.91 -6.52
CA ASP A 45 11.18 0.28 -5.87
C ASP A 45 10.33 0.55 -4.60
N PRO A 46 10.94 1.07 -3.52
CA PRO A 46 10.18 1.52 -2.35
C PRO A 46 9.09 2.49 -2.77
N VAL A 47 7.90 2.32 -2.16
CA VAL A 47 6.80 3.28 -2.31
C VAL A 47 7.29 4.64 -1.81
N ARG A 48 6.94 5.71 -2.53
CA ARG A 48 7.38 7.07 -2.20
C ARG A 48 6.19 7.89 -1.73
N PHE A 49 6.43 8.80 -0.81
CA PHE A 49 5.40 9.72 -0.29
C PHE A 49 5.85 11.18 -0.49
N PRO A 50 5.79 11.72 -1.73
CA PRO A 50 6.17 13.11 -1.99
C PRO A 50 5.34 14.09 -1.17
N LYS A 51 5.99 15.08 -0.53
CA LYS A 51 5.30 16.05 0.35
C LYS A 51 4.26 16.92 -0.35
N GLU A 52 4.33 17.05 -1.67
CA GLU A 52 3.31 17.73 -2.49
C GLU A 52 1.95 17.01 -2.44
N PHE A 53 1.94 15.69 -2.34
CA PHE A 53 0.73 14.86 -2.23
C PHE A 53 0.42 14.46 -0.78
N PHE A 54 1.46 14.34 0.05
CA PHE A 54 1.38 13.85 1.43
C PHE A 54 1.92 14.85 2.46
N PRO A 55 1.38 16.08 2.54
CA PRO A 55 1.90 17.11 3.44
C PRO A 55 1.74 16.75 4.93
N TRP A 56 0.70 15.98 5.28
CA TRP A 56 0.31 15.64 6.65
C TRP A 56 0.35 14.15 6.96
N LEU A 57 0.91 13.34 6.06
CA LEU A 57 0.93 11.90 6.23
C LEU A 57 1.77 11.53 7.45
N SER A 58 1.16 10.78 8.37
CA SER A 58 1.84 10.30 9.56
C SER A 58 2.79 9.16 9.22
N ARG A 59 3.86 9.00 9.99
CA ARG A 59 4.79 7.87 9.83
C ARG A 59 4.12 6.50 9.96
N GLY A 60 3.09 6.38 10.81
CA GLY A 60 2.31 5.14 10.95
C GLY A 60 1.49 4.80 9.70
N ALA A 61 1.03 5.81 8.96
CA ALA A 61 0.35 5.60 7.68
C ALA A 61 1.32 5.15 6.59
N GLU A 62 2.50 5.80 6.51
CA GLU A 62 3.59 5.41 5.60
C GLU A 62 3.97 3.94 5.83
N ASP A 63 4.25 3.58 7.08
CA ASP A 63 4.62 2.21 7.50
C ASP A 63 3.55 1.18 7.13
N LEU A 64 2.27 1.47 7.39
CA LEU A 64 1.19 0.56 6.99
C LEU A 64 1.15 0.34 5.48
N ILE A 65 1.21 1.43 4.70
CA ILE A 65 1.13 1.35 3.23
C ILE A 65 2.34 0.59 2.67
N GLU A 66 3.55 0.83 3.19
CA GLU A 66 4.76 0.10 2.80
C GLU A 66 4.62 -1.41 3.03
N GLN A 67 4.07 -1.82 4.18
CA GLN A 67 3.87 -3.23 4.50
C GLN A 67 2.72 -3.88 3.72
N MET A 68 1.66 -3.12 3.36
CA MET A 68 0.60 -3.58 2.47
C MET A 68 1.07 -3.73 1.01
N LEU A 69 1.98 -2.85 0.58
CA LEU A 69 2.58 -2.85 -0.77
C LEU A 69 3.94 -3.56 -0.81
N ALA A 70 4.21 -4.43 0.16
CA ALA A 70 5.39 -5.27 0.13
C ALA A 70 5.33 -6.25 -1.06
N ARG A 71 6.39 -6.26 -1.87
CA ARG A 71 6.47 -7.07 -3.10
C ARG A 71 6.37 -8.56 -2.80
N ASP A 72 7.13 -9.03 -1.83
CA ASP A 72 7.13 -10.43 -1.41
C ASP A 72 5.88 -10.72 -0.55
N PRO A 73 4.95 -11.58 -1.01
CA PRO A 73 3.76 -11.94 -0.26
C PRO A 73 4.07 -12.58 1.11
N ALA A 74 5.25 -13.20 1.28
CA ALA A 74 5.64 -13.79 2.56
C ALA A 74 5.79 -12.74 3.66
N VAL A 75 6.24 -11.53 3.31
CA VAL A 75 6.41 -10.41 4.26
C VAL A 75 5.25 -9.41 4.22
N ARG A 76 4.40 -9.45 3.19
CA ARG A 76 3.19 -8.63 3.12
C ARG A 76 2.23 -9.00 4.25
N LEU A 77 1.61 -7.99 4.86
CA LEU A 77 0.60 -8.22 5.89
C LEU A 77 -0.60 -9.00 5.33
N SER A 78 -1.19 -9.86 6.15
CA SER A 78 -2.55 -10.35 5.96
C SER A 78 -3.57 -9.28 6.35
N ALA A 79 -4.83 -9.44 5.94
CA ALA A 79 -5.90 -8.53 6.32
C ALA A 79 -6.09 -8.42 7.86
N GLU A 80 -5.93 -9.54 8.58
CA GLU A 80 -5.97 -9.55 10.05
C GLU A 80 -4.84 -8.71 10.66
N GLN A 81 -3.64 -8.79 10.11
CA GLN A 81 -2.50 -8.00 10.58
C GLN A 81 -2.69 -6.51 10.26
N VAL A 82 -3.23 -6.17 9.09
CA VAL A 82 -3.59 -4.78 8.74
C VAL A 82 -4.57 -4.19 9.75
N LEU A 83 -5.63 -4.92 10.12
CA LEU A 83 -6.62 -4.45 11.10
C LEU A 83 -6.06 -4.26 12.51
N ARG A 84 -4.95 -4.93 12.84
CA ARG A 84 -4.25 -4.79 14.13
C ARG A 84 -3.12 -3.74 14.09
N HIS A 85 -2.84 -3.16 12.93
CA HIS A 85 -1.75 -2.20 12.79
C HIS A 85 -1.99 -0.98 13.71
N PRO A 86 -0.94 -0.42 14.36
CA PRO A 86 -1.09 0.73 15.25
C PRO A 86 -1.83 1.89 14.60
N TRP A 87 -1.53 2.21 13.34
CA TRP A 87 -2.22 3.29 12.61
C TRP A 87 -3.74 3.09 12.49
N ILE A 88 -4.22 1.86 12.33
CA ILE A 88 -5.66 1.55 12.26
C ILE A 88 -6.29 1.58 13.65
N THR A 89 -5.59 1.05 14.65
CA THR A 89 -6.13 0.88 16.01
C THR A 89 -6.07 2.16 16.84
N GLU A 90 -5.05 3.01 16.67
CA GLU A 90 -4.92 4.32 17.32
C GLU A 90 -5.98 5.32 16.84
N MET A 91 -6.45 5.19 15.60
CA MET A 91 -7.56 6.01 15.08
C MET A 91 -8.90 5.77 15.80
N SER A 92 -9.02 4.71 16.61
CA SER A 92 -10.26 4.37 17.32
C SER A 92 -10.48 5.11 18.66
N MET A 93 -9.52 5.93 19.12
CA MET A 93 -9.56 6.53 20.47
C MET A 93 -9.63 8.07 20.51
N THR A 94 -10.33 8.74 19.58
CA THR A 94 -10.54 10.20 19.65
C THR A 94 -11.99 10.69 19.62
N TRP A 95 -12.97 9.82 19.89
CA TRP A 95 -14.37 10.22 20.10
C TRP A 95 -14.97 9.72 21.42
N VAL A 96 -14.26 9.92 22.53
CA VAL A 96 -14.87 9.95 23.88
C VAL A 96 -14.29 11.10 24.69
#